data_AF-A0A4Q7NZT6-F1
#
_entry.id   AF-A0A4Q7NZT6-F1
#
_cell.length_a   1.000
_cell.length_b   1.000
_cell.length_c   1.000
_cell.angle_alpha   90.00
_cell.angle_beta   90.00
_cell.angle_gamma   90.00
#
_symmetry.space_group_name_H-M   'P 1'
#
loop_
_entity.id
_entity.type
_entity.pdbx_description
1 polymer ?
#
loop_
_entity_poly.entity_id
_entity_poly.type
_entity_poly.pdbx_seq_one_letter_code
_entity_poly.pdbx_strand_id
1 'polypeptide(L)'
;MKRVNGQDVPENLSFAELSEMMDSPHMQTFVLACEALRLAGTHEAYELLKKYIASADKYKRRYVLSVIFDFAESSELSSDLLKALKSKEKFLVTTALDHLVNGKIKIADEEIFACLESCRSWLGCYFYQVLDGVEKSKENLERTLNLYRTCGTDSAKIAIAEHLADFCTPENYLQLYDLMAEHPAPKIRMAACRIAKKFGRRDLLQHFEKDPDGHIRKYVSL
;
A
#
# COMPACT_ATOMS: atom_id res chain seq x y z
N MET A 1 -0.11 29.13 -4.46
CA MET A 1 -0.43 28.77 -5.86
C MET A 1 0.01 27.34 -6.12
N LYS A 2 -0.95 26.42 -6.23
CA LYS A 2 -0.67 25.00 -6.53
C LYS A 2 -0.55 24.81 -8.06
N ARG A 3 0.42 24.00 -8.50
CA ARG A 3 0.61 23.64 -9.92
C ARG A 3 0.47 22.15 -10.14
N VAL A 4 -0.20 21.76 -11.21
CA VAL A 4 -0.37 20.36 -11.63
C VAL A 4 -0.10 20.29 -13.13
N ASN A 5 0.77 19.38 -13.57
CA ASN A 5 1.18 19.23 -14.98
C ASN A 5 1.61 20.56 -15.64
N GLY A 6 2.30 21.43 -14.88
CA GLY A 6 2.81 22.71 -15.36
C GLY A 6 1.76 23.84 -15.45
N GLN A 7 0.50 23.60 -15.12
CA GLN A 7 -0.57 24.62 -15.11
C GLN A 7 -0.97 24.97 -13.68
N ASP A 8 -1.40 26.21 -13.48
CA ASP A 8 -1.91 26.69 -12.20
C ASP A 8 -3.32 26.13 -11.96
N VAL A 9 -3.56 25.63 -10.75
CA VAL A 9 -4.89 25.17 -10.34
C VAL A 9 -5.79 26.40 -10.19
N PRO A 10 -6.96 26.46 -10.85
CA PRO A 10 -7.84 27.61 -10.75
C PRO A 10 -8.48 27.69 -9.36
N GLU A 11 -8.26 28.78 -8.63
CA GLU A 11 -8.80 28.99 -7.27
C GLU A 11 -10.08 29.87 -7.25
N ASN A 12 -10.39 30.57 -8.35
CA ASN A 12 -11.47 31.58 -8.41
C ASN A 12 -12.65 31.20 -9.32
N LEU A 13 -12.70 29.96 -9.83
CA LEU A 13 -13.81 29.52 -10.69
C LEU A 13 -15.03 29.13 -9.87
N SER A 14 -16.21 29.39 -10.41
CA SER A 14 -17.49 28.94 -9.86
C SER A 14 -17.66 27.43 -10.02
N PHE A 15 -18.56 26.83 -9.22
CA PHE A 15 -18.90 25.41 -9.35
C PHE A 15 -19.50 25.04 -10.72
N ALA A 16 -20.19 25.98 -11.39
CA ALA A 16 -20.69 25.77 -12.75
C ALA A 16 -19.53 25.59 -13.74
N GLU A 17 -18.54 26.49 -13.69
CA GLU A 17 -17.34 26.42 -14.53
C GLU A 17 -16.52 25.15 -14.23
N LEU A 18 -16.36 24.81 -12.94
CA LEU A 18 -15.68 23.57 -12.54
C LEU A 18 -16.44 22.32 -13.03
N SER A 19 -17.77 22.33 -13.03
CA SER A 19 -18.57 21.24 -13.59
C SER A 19 -18.33 21.07 -15.08
N GLU A 20 -18.33 22.16 -15.85
CA GLU A 20 -18.02 22.12 -17.29
C GLU A 20 -16.62 21.56 -17.55
N MET A 21 -15.64 21.95 -16.72
CA MET A 21 -14.28 21.40 -16.79
C MET A 21 -14.21 19.91 -16.47
N MET A 22 -15.05 19.40 -15.56
CA MET A 22 -15.16 17.96 -15.25
C MET A 22 -15.74 17.16 -16.43
N ASP A 23 -16.65 17.76 -17.20
CA ASP A 23 -17.22 17.15 -18.41
C ASP A 23 -16.23 17.16 -19.60
N SER A 24 -15.13 17.91 -19.52
CA SER A 24 -14.14 18.04 -20.59
C SER A 24 -13.59 16.68 -21.06
N PRO A 25 -13.44 16.46 -22.39
CA PRO A 25 -12.75 15.29 -22.91
C PRO A 25 -11.23 15.36 -22.69
N HIS A 26 -10.69 16.54 -22.38
CA HIS A 26 -9.26 16.73 -22.14
C HIS A 26 -8.92 16.43 -20.68
N MET A 27 -8.16 15.36 -20.45
CA MET A 27 -7.74 14.94 -19.11
C MET A 27 -6.99 16.03 -18.34
N GLN A 28 -6.27 16.93 -19.02
CA GLN A 28 -5.58 18.04 -18.35
C GLN A 28 -6.57 19.01 -17.69
N THR A 29 -7.63 19.40 -18.41
CA THR A 29 -8.72 20.25 -17.90
C THR A 29 -9.45 19.56 -16.75
N PHE A 30 -9.75 18.27 -16.91
CA PHE A 30 -10.38 17.45 -15.88
C PHE A 30 -9.57 17.40 -14.58
N VAL A 31 -8.25 17.20 -14.70
CA VAL A 31 -7.32 17.14 -13.57
C VAL A 31 -7.26 18.47 -12.82
N LEU A 32 -7.20 19.59 -13.54
CA LEU A 32 -7.23 20.92 -12.91
C LEU A 32 -8.53 21.16 -12.15
N ALA A 33 -9.68 20.75 -12.70
CA ALA A 33 -10.96 20.84 -12.00
C ALA A 33 -10.98 19.99 -10.73
N CYS A 34 -10.53 18.73 -10.81
CA CYS A 34 -10.45 17.85 -9.65
C CYS A 34 -9.60 18.47 -8.52
N GLU A 35 -8.49 19.11 -8.87
CA GLU A 35 -7.60 19.75 -7.91
C GLU A 35 -8.17 21.04 -7.32
N ALA A 36 -8.86 21.84 -8.12
CA ALA A 36 -9.59 23.01 -7.65
C ALA A 36 -10.69 22.60 -6.66
N LEU A 37 -11.46 21.56 -7.00
CA LEU A 37 -12.50 20.99 -6.13
C LEU A 37 -11.91 20.46 -4.82
N ARG A 38 -10.79 19.72 -4.90
CA ARG A 38 -10.06 19.22 -3.72
C ARG A 38 -9.58 20.35 -2.81
N LEU A 39 -9.11 21.47 -3.38
CA LEU A 39 -8.68 22.65 -2.62
C LEU A 39 -9.87 23.42 -2.01
N ALA A 40 -11.01 23.47 -2.70
CA ALA A 40 -12.22 24.09 -2.18
C ALA A 40 -12.73 23.34 -0.93
N GLY A 41 -12.66 22.00 -0.93
CA GLY A 41 -12.92 21.17 0.25
C GLY A 41 -14.37 21.25 0.76
N THR A 42 -15.32 21.70 -0.06
CA THR A 42 -16.73 21.81 0.33
C THR A 42 -17.54 20.55 -0.02
N HIS A 43 -18.73 20.43 0.56
CA HIS A 43 -19.67 19.34 0.25
C HIS A 43 -20.07 19.33 -1.24
N GLU A 44 -20.27 20.51 -1.84
CA GLU A 44 -20.59 20.62 -3.27
C GLU A 44 -19.44 20.12 -4.15
N ALA A 45 -18.18 20.39 -3.75
CA ALA A 45 -17.02 19.88 -4.44
C ALA A 45 -16.94 18.35 -4.36
N TYR A 46 -17.23 17.80 -3.18
CA TYR A 46 -17.32 16.35 -2.96
C TYR A 46 -18.38 15.70 -3.85
N GLU A 47 -19.61 16.21 -3.84
CA GLU A 47 -20.72 15.68 -4.64
C GLU A 47 -20.44 15.75 -6.15
N LEU A 48 -19.74 16.79 -6.61
CA LEU A 48 -19.33 16.89 -8.01
C LEU A 48 -18.28 15.83 -8.39
N LEU A 49 -17.27 15.61 -7.55
CA LEU A 49 -16.26 14.55 -7.75
C LEU A 49 -16.89 13.16 -7.73
N LYS A 50 -17.81 12.91 -6.78
CA LYS A 50 -18.46 11.61 -6.56
C LYS A 50 -19.17 11.07 -7.80
N LYS A 51 -19.73 11.93 -8.65
CA LYS A 51 -20.35 11.55 -9.95
C LYS A 51 -19.39 10.78 -10.87
N TYR A 52 -18.08 10.97 -10.70
CA TYR A 52 -17.05 10.39 -11.56
C TYR A 52 -16.34 9.17 -10.96
N ILE A 53 -16.69 8.75 -9.74
CA ILE A 53 -16.07 7.58 -9.09
C ILE A 53 -16.34 6.28 -9.85
N ALA A 54 -17.46 6.22 -10.57
CA ALA A 54 -17.85 5.10 -11.44
C ALA A 54 -17.76 5.46 -12.94
N SER A 55 -17.02 6.52 -13.31
CA SER A 55 -16.86 6.94 -14.70
C SER A 55 -16.38 5.78 -15.57
N ALA A 56 -16.88 5.64 -16.80
CA ALA A 56 -16.40 4.65 -17.75
C ALA A 56 -14.94 4.90 -18.16
N ASP A 57 -14.49 6.16 -18.15
CA ASP A 57 -13.11 6.52 -18.38
C ASP A 57 -12.25 6.14 -17.16
N LYS A 58 -11.39 5.13 -17.34
CA LYS A 58 -10.50 4.62 -16.29
C LYS A 58 -9.54 5.68 -15.73
N TYR A 59 -9.12 6.66 -16.54
CA TYR A 59 -8.19 7.70 -16.11
C TYR A 59 -8.92 8.74 -15.26
N LYS A 60 -10.13 9.14 -15.65
CA LYS A 60 -11.00 10.00 -14.82
C LYS A 60 -11.32 9.32 -13.49
N ARG A 61 -11.77 8.06 -13.55
CA ARG A 61 -12.08 7.25 -12.36
C ARG A 61 -10.90 7.16 -11.40
N ARG A 62 -9.70 6.82 -11.91
CA ARG A 62 -8.48 6.75 -11.09
C ARG A 62 -8.12 8.11 -10.48
N TYR A 63 -8.19 9.19 -11.25
CA TYR A 63 -7.80 10.51 -10.75
C TYR A 63 -8.75 11.00 -9.66
N VAL A 64 -10.06 10.84 -9.86
CA VAL A 64 -11.08 11.16 -8.85
C VAL A 64 -10.83 10.36 -7.59
N LEU A 65 -10.58 9.05 -7.72
CA LEU A 65 -10.23 8.22 -6.56
C LEU A 65 -9.02 8.78 -5.81
N SER A 66 -8.00 9.31 -6.50
CA SER A 66 -6.79 9.85 -5.85
C SER A 66 -7.02 11.10 -5.00
N VAL A 67 -8.10 11.85 -5.24
CA VAL A 67 -8.38 13.13 -4.57
C VAL A 67 -9.59 13.11 -3.64
N ILE A 68 -10.59 12.27 -3.92
CA ILE A 68 -11.89 12.31 -3.23
C ILE A 68 -11.81 11.88 -1.76
N PHE A 69 -10.79 11.10 -1.38
CA PHE A 69 -10.56 10.70 0.02
C PHE A 69 -9.91 11.78 0.88
N ASP A 70 -9.63 12.97 0.34
CA ASP A 70 -9.21 14.13 1.14
C ASP A 70 -10.39 14.84 1.83
N PHE A 71 -11.63 14.47 1.48
CA PHE A 71 -12.86 15.05 2.03
C PHE A 71 -13.30 14.31 3.30
N ALA A 72 -13.92 15.03 4.24
CA ALA A 72 -14.39 14.47 5.51
C ALA A 72 -15.50 13.42 5.30
N GLU A 73 -16.33 13.62 4.27
CA GLU A 73 -17.44 12.75 3.89
C GLU A 73 -16.98 11.41 3.29
N SER A 74 -15.70 11.28 2.92
CA SER A 74 -15.20 10.13 2.16
C SER A 74 -15.34 8.76 2.83
N SER A 75 -15.64 8.72 4.13
CA SER A 75 -15.95 7.48 4.86
C SER A 75 -17.08 6.65 4.22
N GLU A 76 -18.05 7.30 3.55
CA GLU A 76 -19.15 6.61 2.86
C GLU A 76 -18.70 5.85 1.60
N LEU A 77 -17.53 6.18 1.05
CA LEU A 77 -16.98 5.59 -0.18
C LEU A 77 -16.23 4.27 0.07
N SER A 78 -16.35 3.69 1.28
CA SER A 78 -15.71 2.42 1.63
C SER A 78 -16.06 1.29 0.64
N SER A 79 -17.31 1.23 0.16
CA SER A 79 -17.72 0.23 -0.85
C SER A 79 -17.00 0.45 -2.18
N ASP A 80 -16.85 1.70 -2.63
CA ASP A 80 -16.19 2.01 -3.88
C ASP A 80 -14.68 1.80 -3.81
N LEU A 81 -14.06 2.05 -2.64
CA LEU A 81 -12.68 1.67 -2.38
C LEU A 81 -12.49 0.16 -2.49
N LEU A 82 -13.37 -0.65 -1.89
CA LEU A 82 -13.32 -2.11 -1.98
C LEU A 82 -13.48 -2.61 -3.44
N LYS A 83 -14.37 -1.98 -4.22
CA LYS A 83 -14.48 -2.29 -5.67
C LYS A 83 -13.18 -1.96 -6.41
N ALA A 84 -12.54 -0.84 -6.08
CA ALA A 84 -11.27 -0.44 -6.67
C ALA A 84 -10.14 -1.43 -6.34
N LEU A 85 -10.07 -1.93 -5.11
CA LEU A 85 -9.10 -2.94 -4.66
C LEU A 85 -9.30 -4.30 -5.36
N LYS A 86 -10.55 -4.65 -5.68
CA LYS A 86 -10.90 -5.89 -6.41
C LYS A 86 -10.78 -5.75 -7.93
N SER A 87 -10.36 -4.59 -8.44
CA SER A 87 -10.24 -4.34 -9.88
C SER A 87 -9.04 -5.07 -10.49
N LYS A 88 -9.14 -5.40 -11.78
CA LYS A 88 -8.00 -5.90 -12.59
C LYS A 88 -7.08 -4.77 -13.06
N GLU A 89 -7.47 -3.52 -12.86
CA GLU A 89 -6.73 -2.35 -13.32
C GLU A 89 -5.64 -1.98 -12.31
N LYS A 90 -4.40 -2.37 -12.60
CA LYS A 90 -3.23 -2.18 -11.72
C LYS A 90 -3.16 -0.79 -11.10
N PHE A 91 -3.27 0.26 -11.93
CA PHE A 91 -3.15 1.64 -11.47
C PHE A 91 -4.32 2.11 -10.60
N LEU A 92 -5.51 1.52 -10.76
CA LEU A 92 -6.66 1.82 -9.90
C LEU A 92 -6.47 1.15 -8.53
N VAL A 93 -6.01 -0.11 -8.52
CA VAL A 93 -5.69 -0.84 -7.30
C VAL A 93 -4.59 -0.14 -6.51
N THR A 94 -3.47 0.26 -7.15
CA THR A 94 -2.40 0.98 -6.44
C THR A 94 -2.89 2.29 -5.85
N THR A 95 -3.73 3.04 -6.56
CA THR A 95 -4.33 4.28 -6.03
C THR A 95 -5.28 4.01 -4.86
N ALA A 96 -6.02 2.89 -4.87
CA ALA A 96 -6.84 2.50 -3.74
C ALA A 96 -5.97 2.10 -2.52
N LEU A 97 -4.89 1.36 -2.75
CA LEU A 97 -3.95 0.99 -1.69
C LEU A 97 -3.24 2.21 -1.07
N ASP A 98 -2.93 3.26 -1.84
CA ASP A 98 -2.37 4.52 -1.31
C ASP A 98 -3.26 5.10 -0.20
N HIS A 99 -4.58 5.00 -0.32
CA HIS A 99 -5.50 5.53 0.70
C HIS A 99 -5.57 4.67 1.96
N LEU A 100 -5.36 3.36 1.84
CA LEU A 100 -5.23 2.46 2.99
C LEU A 100 -3.94 2.76 3.76
N VAL A 101 -2.82 2.86 3.03
CA VAL A 101 -1.49 3.13 3.62
C VAL A 101 -1.46 4.47 4.34
N ASN A 102 -2.11 5.49 3.78
CA ASN A 102 -2.20 6.81 4.40
C ASN A 102 -3.25 6.91 5.52
N GLY A 103 -3.89 5.80 5.90
CA GLY A 103 -4.85 5.74 7.00
C GLY A 103 -6.14 6.53 6.76
N LYS A 104 -6.44 6.89 5.51
CA LYS A 104 -7.65 7.66 5.18
C LYS A 104 -8.91 6.83 5.36
N ILE A 105 -8.82 5.53 5.06
CA ILE A 105 -9.88 4.55 5.29
C ILE A 105 -9.32 3.28 5.89
N LYS A 106 -9.98 2.80 6.93
CA LYS A 106 -9.75 1.47 7.49
C LYS A 106 -10.73 0.49 6.86
N ILE A 107 -10.21 -0.61 6.34
CA ILE A 107 -11.00 -1.77 5.90
C ILE A 107 -10.60 -2.99 6.74
N ALA A 108 -11.37 -4.07 6.66
CA ALA A 108 -11.05 -5.32 7.34
C ALA A 108 -9.79 -5.97 6.76
N ASP A 109 -8.98 -6.58 7.61
CA ASP A 109 -7.73 -7.26 7.20
C ASP A 109 -7.97 -8.34 6.14
N GLU A 110 -9.11 -9.03 6.17
CA GLU A 110 -9.49 -10.00 5.13
C GLU A 110 -9.56 -9.39 3.72
N GLU A 111 -10.08 -8.17 3.60
CA GLU A 111 -10.14 -7.46 2.32
C GLU A 111 -8.74 -7.03 1.86
N ILE A 112 -7.85 -6.70 2.80
CA ILE A 112 -6.43 -6.43 2.52
C ILE A 112 -5.76 -7.68 1.97
N PHE A 113 -5.88 -8.82 2.66
CA PHE A 113 -5.28 -10.09 2.23
C PHE A 113 -5.84 -10.53 0.87
N ALA A 114 -7.15 -10.45 0.65
CA ALA A 114 -7.76 -10.77 -0.65
C ALA A 114 -7.18 -9.89 -1.79
N CYS A 115 -6.98 -8.59 -1.54
CA CYS A 115 -6.33 -7.70 -2.50
C CYS A 115 -4.88 -8.13 -2.77
N LEU A 116 -4.08 -8.36 -1.72
CA LEU A 116 -2.69 -8.78 -1.85
C LEU A 116 -2.55 -10.09 -2.63
N GLU A 117 -3.42 -11.07 -2.35
CA GLU A 117 -3.44 -12.35 -3.06
C GLU A 117 -3.75 -12.19 -4.55
N SER A 118 -4.69 -11.32 -4.92
CA SER A 118 -5.07 -11.06 -6.31
C SER A 118 -3.98 -10.31 -7.10
N CYS A 119 -3.13 -9.55 -6.40
CA CYS A 119 -2.12 -8.68 -6.99
C CYS A 119 -0.68 -9.18 -6.79
N ARG A 120 -0.51 -10.37 -6.17
CA ARG A 120 0.78 -10.92 -5.72
C ARG A 120 1.87 -11.07 -6.79
N SER A 121 1.50 -11.10 -8.07
CA SER A 121 2.45 -11.26 -9.18
C SER A 121 3.05 -9.95 -9.68
N TRP A 122 2.51 -8.80 -9.26
CA TRP A 122 2.95 -7.50 -9.79
C TRP A 122 3.02 -6.37 -8.74
N LEU A 123 2.46 -6.56 -7.54
CA LEU A 123 2.41 -5.53 -6.51
C LEU A 123 3.79 -5.21 -5.88
N GLY A 124 4.78 -6.10 -6.03
CA GLY A 124 6.19 -5.79 -5.75
C GLY A 124 6.46 -5.34 -4.30
N CYS A 125 7.13 -4.20 -4.13
CA CYS A 125 7.48 -3.65 -2.81
C CYS A 125 6.29 -3.02 -2.05
N TYR A 126 5.16 -2.80 -2.72
CA TYR A 126 3.99 -2.16 -2.12
C TYR A 126 3.38 -2.99 -0.98
N PHE A 127 3.71 -4.29 -0.93
CA PHE A 127 3.42 -5.18 0.21
C PHE A 127 3.89 -4.61 1.55
N TYR A 128 5.05 -3.94 1.60
CA TYR A 128 5.60 -3.41 2.85
C TYR A 128 4.64 -2.44 3.52
N GLN A 129 4.14 -1.48 2.74
CA GLN A 129 3.31 -0.39 3.23
C GLN A 129 1.90 -0.88 3.62
N VAL A 130 1.36 -1.82 2.85
CA VAL A 130 0.01 -2.34 3.07
C VAL A 130 -0.04 -3.26 4.30
N LEU A 131 0.97 -4.12 4.46
CA LEU A 131 1.02 -5.06 5.58
C LEU A 131 1.28 -4.36 6.91
N ASP A 132 1.99 -3.22 6.95
CA ASP A 132 2.24 -2.48 8.20
C ASP A 132 0.94 -2.06 8.93
N GLY A 133 -0.15 -1.87 8.19
CA GLY A 133 -1.47 -1.54 8.73
C GLY A 133 -2.30 -2.74 9.24
N VAL A 134 -1.83 -3.98 9.03
CA VAL A 134 -2.56 -5.21 9.41
C VAL A 134 -2.36 -5.52 10.89
N GLU A 135 -3.42 -6.00 11.56
CA GLU A 135 -3.34 -6.34 12.98
C GLU A 135 -2.37 -7.51 13.25
N LYS A 136 -1.59 -7.40 14.33
CA LYS A 136 -0.68 -8.45 14.83
C LYS A 136 -1.43 -9.56 15.57
N SER A 137 -2.23 -10.33 14.83
CA SER A 137 -2.98 -11.48 15.34
C SER A 137 -2.38 -12.81 14.86
N LYS A 138 -2.69 -13.91 15.57
CA LYS A 138 -2.30 -15.27 15.14
C LYS A 138 -2.89 -15.64 13.79
N GLU A 139 -4.12 -15.20 13.51
CA GLU A 139 -4.77 -15.42 12.22
C GLU A 139 -4.03 -14.71 11.08
N ASN A 140 -3.71 -13.42 11.27
CA ASN A 140 -2.99 -12.65 10.27
C ASN A 140 -1.54 -13.13 10.09
N LEU A 141 -0.92 -13.68 11.13
CA LEU A 141 0.38 -14.35 10.99
C LEU A 141 0.29 -15.52 10.01
N GLU A 142 -0.72 -16.39 10.13
CA GLU A 142 -0.90 -17.52 9.21
C GLU A 142 -1.20 -17.07 7.78
N ARG A 143 -2.04 -16.02 7.62
CA ARG A 143 -2.32 -15.42 6.30
C ARG A 143 -1.05 -14.84 5.67
N THR A 144 -0.23 -14.13 6.44
CA THR A 144 1.06 -13.60 5.98
C THR A 144 2.07 -14.70 5.64
N LEU A 145 2.12 -15.78 6.42
CA LEU A 145 2.94 -16.96 6.10
C LEU A 145 2.49 -17.63 4.80
N ASN A 146 1.18 -17.72 4.55
CA ASN A 146 0.65 -18.22 3.29
C ASN A 146 1.06 -17.31 2.11
N LEU A 147 0.95 -15.99 2.27
CA LEU A 147 1.44 -15.03 1.27
C LEU A 147 2.94 -15.19 1.00
N TYR A 148 3.76 -15.35 2.04
CA TYR A 148 5.21 -15.56 1.88
C TYR A 148 5.53 -16.78 1.01
N ARG A 149 4.78 -17.87 1.19
CA ARG A 149 4.96 -19.13 0.45
C ARG A 149 4.47 -19.05 -1.00
N THR A 150 3.47 -18.20 -1.27
CA THR A 150 2.74 -18.17 -2.56
C THR A 150 2.98 -16.92 -3.40
N CYS A 151 3.69 -15.92 -2.86
CA CYS A 151 3.98 -14.68 -3.57
C CYS A 151 4.80 -14.92 -4.85
N GLY A 152 4.51 -14.14 -5.90
CA GLY A 152 5.03 -14.41 -7.25
C GLY A 152 6.36 -13.72 -7.57
N THR A 153 6.94 -12.94 -6.65
CA THR A 153 8.14 -12.15 -6.91
C THR A 153 9.07 -12.13 -5.70
N ASP A 154 10.38 -12.10 -5.95
CA ASP A 154 11.39 -11.96 -4.88
C ASP A 154 11.20 -10.67 -4.08
N SER A 155 10.81 -9.57 -4.75
CA SER A 155 10.54 -8.30 -4.09
C SER A 155 9.39 -8.39 -3.08
N ALA A 156 8.28 -9.04 -3.45
CA ALA A 156 7.18 -9.28 -2.53
C ALA A 156 7.63 -10.19 -1.38
N LYS A 157 8.40 -11.25 -1.68
CA LYS A 157 8.90 -12.19 -0.68
C LYS A 157 9.79 -11.52 0.36
N ILE A 158 10.66 -10.61 -0.08
CA ILE A 158 11.51 -9.78 0.79
C ILE A 158 10.65 -8.88 1.69
N ALA A 159 9.68 -8.16 1.11
CA ALA A 159 8.80 -7.28 1.87
C ALA A 159 7.99 -8.04 2.94
N ILE A 160 7.47 -9.22 2.59
CA ILE A 160 6.73 -10.08 3.52
C ILE A 160 7.64 -10.63 4.62
N ALA A 161 8.89 -11.01 4.29
CA ALA A 161 9.86 -11.49 5.28
C ALA A 161 10.22 -10.42 6.32
N GLU A 162 10.45 -9.19 5.86
CA GLU A 162 10.71 -8.06 6.75
C GLU A 162 9.51 -7.83 7.68
N HIS A 163 8.29 -7.79 7.14
CA HIS A 163 7.08 -7.66 7.94
C HIS A 163 6.91 -8.79 8.97
N LEU A 164 7.15 -10.05 8.58
CA LEU A 164 7.11 -11.21 9.49
C LEU A 164 8.12 -11.07 10.64
N ALA A 165 9.32 -10.57 10.37
CA ALA A 165 10.31 -10.29 11.40
C ALA A 165 9.87 -9.18 12.37
N ASP A 166 9.00 -8.25 11.97
CA ASP A 166 8.39 -7.25 12.85
C ASP A 166 7.16 -7.78 13.61
N PHE A 167 6.52 -8.83 13.08
CA PHE A 167 5.42 -9.59 13.69
C PHE A 167 5.87 -10.63 14.73
N CYS A 168 7.17 -10.94 14.79
CA CYS A 168 7.65 -12.03 15.62
C CYS A 168 7.41 -11.76 17.13
N THR A 169 7.00 -12.81 17.83
CA THR A 169 6.73 -12.88 19.27
C THR A 169 7.56 -13.99 19.92
N PRO A 170 7.68 -14.06 21.25
CA PRO A 170 8.38 -15.14 21.94
C PRO A 170 7.90 -16.55 21.56
N GLU A 171 6.64 -16.68 21.15
CA GLU A 171 6.01 -17.97 20.83
C GLU A 171 6.33 -18.46 19.40
N ASN A 172 6.69 -17.56 18.48
CA ASN A 172 6.83 -17.89 17.05
C ASN A 172 8.20 -17.57 16.45
N TYR A 173 9.09 -16.88 17.17
CA TYR A 173 10.31 -16.35 16.57
C TYR A 173 11.24 -17.43 15.98
N LEU A 174 11.31 -18.62 16.59
CA LEU A 174 12.13 -19.73 16.07
C LEU A 174 11.60 -20.22 14.72
N GLN A 175 10.29 -20.42 14.61
CA GLN A 175 9.65 -20.80 13.35
C GLN A 175 9.94 -19.79 12.23
N LEU A 176 9.84 -18.49 12.55
CA LEU A 176 10.10 -17.43 11.59
C LEU A 176 11.58 -17.30 11.23
N TYR A 177 12.47 -17.50 12.21
CA TYR A 177 13.91 -17.56 12.01
C TYR A 177 14.28 -18.70 11.05
N ASP A 178 13.83 -19.92 11.34
CA ASP A 178 14.15 -21.13 10.56
C ASP A 178 13.64 -21.02 9.12
N LEU A 179 12.49 -20.36 8.92
CA LEU A 179 11.91 -20.09 7.60
C LEU A 179 12.80 -19.21 6.71
N MET A 180 13.66 -18.36 7.31
CA MET A 180 14.37 -17.29 6.63
C MET A 180 15.90 -17.47 6.63
N ALA A 181 16.45 -18.16 7.63
CA ALA A 181 17.88 -18.20 7.89
C ALA A 181 18.71 -18.76 6.73
N GLU A 182 18.20 -19.78 6.05
CA GLU A 182 18.88 -20.44 4.93
C GLU A 182 18.44 -19.91 3.55
N HIS A 183 17.69 -18.82 3.50
CA HIS A 183 17.14 -18.34 2.24
C HIS A 183 18.25 -17.80 1.32
N PRO A 184 18.22 -18.05 -0.01
CA PRO A 184 19.27 -17.58 -0.92
C PRO A 184 19.39 -16.05 -0.99
N ALA A 185 18.28 -15.33 -0.83
CA ALA A 185 18.25 -13.88 -0.83
C ALA A 185 18.80 -13.26 0.47
N PRO A 186 19.87 -12.44 0.43
CA PRO A 186 20.46 -11.85 1.63
C PRO A 186 19.50 -10.99 2.45
N LYS A 187 18.59 -10.26 1.81
CA LYS A 187 17.61 -9.44 2.53
C LYS A 187 16.66 -10.26 3.41
N ILE A 188 16.34 -11.50 3.00
CA ILE A 188 15.51 -12.40 3.80
C ILE A 188 16.32 -12.98 4.97
N ARG A 189 17.57 -13.37 4.73
CA ARG A 189 18.48 -13.79 5.82
C ARG A 189 18.71 -12.67 6.83
N MET A 190 18.82 -11.42 6.37
CA MET A 190 18.89 -10.25 7.25
C MET A 190 17.67 -10.16 8.16
N ALA A 191 16.46 -10.47 7.68
CA ALA A 191 15.27 -10.54 8.52
C ALA A 191 15.41 -11.59 9.64
N ALA A 192 15.99 -12.76 9.36
CA ALA A 192 16.33 -13.76 10.37
C ALA A 192 17.33 -13.21 11.41
N CYS A 193 18.38 -12.49 10.98
CA CYS A 193 19.31 -11.83 11.89
C CYS A 193 18.61 -10.81 12.80
N ARG A 194 17.66 -10.01 12.27
CA ARG A 194 16.86 -9.08 13.07
C ARG A 194 16.05 -9.80 14.15
N ILE A 195 15.43 -10.93 13.81
CA ILE A 195 14.68 -11.77 14.76
C ILE A 195 15.62 -12.24 15.87
N ALA A 196 16.75 -12.87 15.52
CA ALA A 196 17.71 -13.39 16.50
C ALA A 196 18.23 -12.27 17.43
N LYS A 197 18.53 -11.10 16.89
CA LYS A 197 19.00 -9.93 17.66
C LYS A 197 17.91 -9.38 18.58
N LYS A 198 16.66 -9.26 18.11
CA LYS A 198 15.51 -8.81 18.89
C LYS A 198 15.29 -9.65 20.16
N PHE A 199 15.57 -10.96 20.10
CA PHE A 199 15.44 -11.87 21.25
C PHE A 199 16.79 -12.21 21.93
N GLY A 200 17.87 -11.51 21.60
CA GLY A 200 19.18 -11.72 22.25
C GLY A 200 19.82 -13.11 22.00
N ARG A 201 19.40 -13.81 20.94
CA ARG A 201 19.85 -15.17 20.61
C ARG A 201 21.18 -15.16 19.86
N ARG A 202 22.27 -14.97 20.60
CA ARG A 202 23.65 -14.97 20.04
C ARG A 202 24.02 -16.28 19.36
N ASP A 203 23.53 -17.41 19.88
CA ASP A 203 23.74 -18.73 19.30
C ASP A 203 23.17 -18.83 17.87
N LEU A 204 22.02 -18.19 17.61
CA LEU A 204 21.45 -18.11 16.26
C LEU A 204 22.24 -17.13 15.36
N LEU A 205 22.74 -16.02 15.92
CA LEU A 205 23.53 -15.05 15.15
C LEU A 205 24.89 -15.60 14.68
N GLN A 206 25.51 -16.51 15.44
CA GLN A 206 26.79 -17.14 15.08
C GLN A 206 26.75 -17.85 13.72
N HIS A 207 25.58 -18.37 13.34
CA HIS A 207 25.35 -18.99 12.03
C HIS A 207 25.73 -18.06 10.86
N PHE A 208 25.59 -16.74 11.04
CA PHE A 208 25.77 -15.73 9.99
C PHE A 208 27.14 -15.05 10.00
N GLU A 209 28.07 -15.40 10.91
CA GLU A 209 29.39 -14.76 10.98
C GLU A 209 30.21 -14.91 9.68
N LYS A 210 29.95 -16.00 8.94
CA LYS A 210 30.57 -16.31 7.65
C LYS A 210 29.60 -16.22 6.47
N ASP A 211 28.47 -15.52 6.63
CA ASP A 211 27.49 -15.34 5.56
C ASP A 211 28.17 -14.75 4.31
N PRO A 212 27.84 -15.19 3.08
CA PRO A 212 28.42 -14.64 1.86
C PRO A 212 28.20 -13.12 1.70
N ASP A 213 27.10 -12.57 2.23
CA ASP A 213 26.79 -11.15 2.15
C ASP A 213 27.52 -10.34 3.24
N GLY A 214 28.29 -9.34 2.80
CA GLY A 214 29.07 -8.49 3.71
C GLY A 214 28.23 -7.63 4.66
N HIS A 215 27.00 -7.27 4.28
CA HIS A 215 26.11 -6.49 5.15
C HIS A 215 25.58 -7.35 6.30
N ILE A 216 25.28 -8.63 6.05
CA ILE A 216 24.88 -9.57 7.10
C ILE A 216 26.03 -9.76 8.11
N ARG A 217 27.24 -10.06 7.63
CA ARG A 217 28.41 -10.21 8.51
C ARG A 217 28.63 -8.97 9.38
N LYS A 218 28.53 -7.78 8.79
CA LYS A 218 28.63 -6.51 9.53
C LYS A 218 27.52 -6.38 10.58
N TYR A 219 26.28 -6.67 10.24
CA TYR A 219 25.14 -6.55 11.16
C TYR A 219 25.28 -7.45 12.39
N VAL A 220 25.77 -8.68 12.20
CA VAL A 220 26.00 -9.68 13.26
C VAL A 220 27.12 -9.27 14.20
N SER A 221 28.17 -8.61 13.68
CA SER A 221 29.31 -8.16 14.48
C SER A 221 29.04 -6.93 15.37
N LEU A 222 27.94 -6.22 15.11
CA LEU A 222 27.47 -5.04 15.86
C LEU A 222 26.51 -5.45 16.98
#